data_AF-A0A526YQW2-F1
#
_entry.id   AF-A0A526YQW2-F1
#
_cell.length_a   1.000
_cell.length_b   1.000
_cell.length_c   1.000
_cell.angle_alpha   90.00
_cell.angle_beta   90.00
_cell.angle_gamma   90.00
#
_symmetry.space_group_name_H-M   'P 1'
#
loop_
_entity.id
_entity.type
_entity.pdbx_description
1 polymer ?
#
loop_
_entity_poly.entity_id
_entity_poly.type
_entity_poly.pdbx_seq_one_letter_code
_entity_poly.pdbx_strand_id
1 'polypeptide(L)'
;ALAGLLAEALPAWEEMAKEADMADLLRRNGCLYLYRRESGFARAAGGRALRAGFGVHQEVLTPAEVAALEPSLPTTGARGLYFPDSMNVTDPKTLMRRLLDAATARGVSVAQAAISG
;
A
#
# COMPACT_ATOMS: atom_id res chain seq x y z
N ALA A 1 -3.09 18.87 -5.86
CA ALA A 1 -2.26 18.19 -6.87
C ALA A 1 -2.00 16.73 -6.48
N LEU A 2 -1.19 16.44 -5.45
CA LEU A 2 -0.80 15.05 -5.13
C LEU A 2 -1.96 14.12 -4.70
N ALA A 3 -2.89 14.59 -3.87
CA ALA A 3 -4.02 13.77 -3.42
C ALA A 3 -4.89 13.27 -4.59
N GLY A 4 -5.14 14.12 -5.59
CA GLY A 4 -5.88 13.73 -6.79
C GLY A 4 -5.14 12.70 -7.64
N LEU A 5 -3.81 12.82 -7.77
CA LEU A 5 -2.99 11.81 -8.46
C LEU A 5 -3.06 10.45 -7.76
N LEU A 6 -3.03 10.45 -6.42
CA LEU A 6 -3.03 9.22 -5.63
C LEU A 6 -4.42 8.56 -5.54
N ALA A 7 -5.51 9.33 -5.67
CA ALA A 7 -6.86 8.79 -5.64
C ALA A 7 -7.10 7.76 -6.75
N GLU A 8 -6.52 8.00 -7.93
CA GLU A 8 -6.65 7.12 -9.10
C GLU A 8 -5.64 5.97 -9.13
N ALA A 9 -4.68 5.95 -8.20
CA ALA A 9 -3.58 4.99 -8.25
C ALA A 9 -4.05 3.54 -8.03
N LEU A 10 -4.96 3.30 -7.09
CA LEU A 10 -5.45 1.95 -6.80
C LEU A 10 -6.24 1.36 -7.99
N PRO A 11 -7.25 2.05 -8.57
CA PRO A 11 -7.90 1.59 -9.78
C PRO A 11 -6.93 1.34 -10.94
N ALA A 12 -5.99 2.26 -11.18
CA ALA A 12 -5.01 2.12 -12.25
C ALA A 12 -4.10 0.88 -12.06
N TRP A 13 -3.69 0.58 -10.83
CA TRP A 13 -2.92 -0.63 -10.53
C TRP A 13 -3.73 -1.91 -10.77
N GLU A 14 -5.03 -1.91 -10.47
CA GLU A 14 -5.88 -3.07 -10.72
C GLU A 14 -6.15 -3.31 -12.20
N GLU A 15 -6.37 -2.24 -12.96
CA GLU A 15 -6.48 -2.32 -14.42
C GLU A 15 -5.20 -2.87 -15.04
N MET A 16 -4.05 -2.28 -14.69
CA MET A 16 -2.74 -2.76 -15.12
C MET A 16 -2.51 -4.22 -14.72
N ALA A 17 -2.95 -4.61 -13.52
CA ALA A 17 -2.75 -5.98 -13.06
C ALA A 17 -3.61 -7.01 -13.80
N LYS A 18 -4.80 -6.63 -14.25
CA LYS A 18 -5.61 -7.49 -15.14
C LYS A 18 -4.95 -7.59 -16.51
N GLU A 19 -4.47 -6.46 -17.05
CA GLU A 19 -3.84 -6.39 -18.36
C GLU A 19 -2.49 -7.13 -18.47
N ALA A 20 -1.79 -7.28 -17.36
CA ALA A 20 -0.48 -7.95 -17.29
C ALA A 20 -0.55 -9.32 -16.61
N ASP A 21 -1.74 -9.91 -16.47
CA ASP A 21 -1.98 -11.21 -15.83
C ASP A 21 -1.27 -11.35 -14.47
N MET A 22 -1.53 -10.40 -13.57
CA MET A 22 -0.86 -10.31 -12.26
C MET A 22 -1.82 -9.94 -11.12
N ALA A 23 -3.13 -10.04 -11.34
CA ALA A 23 -4.15 -9.79 -10.33
C ALA A 23 -4.06 -10.77 -9.14
N ASP A 24 -3.53 -11.97 -9.34
CA ASP A 24 -3.25 -12.96 -8.29
C ASP A 24 -2.24 -12.48 -7.24
N LEU A 25 -1.38 -11.53 -7.62
CA LEU A 25 -0.33 -10.95 -6.76
C LEU A 25 -0.82 -9.77 -5.91
N LEU A 26 -2.04 -9.30 -6.17
CA LEU A 26 -2.66 -8.20 -5.44
C LEU A 26 -3.55 -8.73 -4.30
N ARG A 27 -3.49 -8.07 -3.15
CA ARG A 27 -4.32 -8.38 -1.98
C ARG A 27 -4.99 -7.14 -1.43
N ARG A 28 -6.31 -7.17 -1.36
CA ARG A 28 -7.17 -6.16 -0.74
C ARG A 28 -7.54 -6.54 0.70
N ASN A 29 -6.53 -6.64 1.55
CA ASN A 29 -6.69 -6.88 2.99
C ASN A 29 -6.12 -5.72 3.81
N GLY A 30 -6.10 -4.52 3.22
CA GLY A 30 -5.72 -3.29 3.88
C GLY A 30 -4.23 -3.16 4.20
N CYS A 31 -3.95 -2.16 5.03
CA CYS A 31 -2.62 -1.87 5.55
C CYS A 31 -2.72 -1.36 6.98
N LEU A 32 -1.95 -1.95 7.89
CA LEU A 32 -1.89 -1.54 9.30
C LEU A 32 -0.62 -0.76 9.61
N TYR A 33 -0.78 0.47 10.09
CA TYR A 33 0.33 1.24 10.67
C TYR A 33 0.32 1.07 12.18
N LEU A 34 1.42 0.55 12.74
CA LEU A 34 1.56 0.29 14.17
C LEU A 34 2.33 1.41 14.88
N TYR A 35 1.71 2.00 15.92
CA TYR A 35 2.34 3.02 16.76
C TYR A 35 2.72 2.47 18.13
N ARG A 36 3.99 2.05 18.26
CA ARG A 36 4.53 1.43 19.50
C ARG A 36 4.45 2.30 20.77
N ARG A 37 4.24 3.61 20.62
CA ARG A 37 4.13 4.57 21.74
C ARG A 37 3.00 5.55 21.46
N GLU A 38 2.24 5.90 22.49
CA GLU A 38 1.17 6.91 22.40
C GLU A 38 1.69 8.27 21.91
N SER A 39 2.91 8.67 22.29
CA SER A 39 3.53 9.91 21.77
C SER A 39 3.74 9.88 20.25
N GLY A 40 4.07 8.71 19.68
CA GLY A 40 4.18 8.53 18.23
C GLY A 40 2.82 8.63 17.54
N PHE A 41 1.78 8.05 18.16
CA PHE A 41 0.40 8.17 17.68
C PHE A 41 -0.07 9.63 17.73
N ALA A 42 0.16 10.35 18.84
CA ALA A 42 -0.19 11.76 18.98
C ALA A 42 0.52 12.64 17.94
N ARG A 43 1.83 12.46 17.73
CA ARG A 43 2.60 13.20 16.73
C ARG A 43 2.09 13.00 15.30
N ALA A 44 1.50 11.85 14.99
CA ALA A 44 0.93 11.55 13.68
C ALA A 44 -0.49 12.10 13.46
N ALA A 45 -1.08 12.81 14.44
CA ALA A 45 -2.44 13.35 14.34
C ALA A 45 -2.65 14.25 13.12
N GLY A 46 -1.70 15.14 12.82
CA GLY A 46 -1.77 16.01 11.64
C GLY A 46 -1.83 15.23 10.32
N GLY A 47 -1.03 14.17 10.20
CA GLY A 47 -1.06 13.30 9.01
C GLY A 47 -2.36 12.51 8.87
N ARG A 48 -2.95 12.05 9.98
CA ARG A 48 -4.27 11.39 9.97
C ARG A 48 -5.37 12.36 9.54
N ALA A 49 -5.39 13.55 10.12
CA ALA A 49 -6.37 14.59 9.80
C ALA A 49 -6.26 15.04 8.33
N LEU A 50 -5.03 15.21 7.83
CA LEU A 50 -4.80 15.58 6.43
C LEU A 50 -5.36 14.52 5.47
N ARG A 51 -5.07 13.24 5.71
CA ARG A 51 -5.60 12.14 4.90
C ARG A 51 -7.13 12.05 4.98
N ALA A 52 -7.70 12.22 6.17
CA ALA A 52 -9.16 12.25 6.34
C ALA A 52 -9.79 13.42 5.57
N GLY A 53 -9.15 14.59 5.56
CA GLY A 53 -9.58 15.75 4.77
C GLY A 53 -9.55 15.52 3.24
N PHE A 54 -8.79 14.54 2.77
CA PHE A 54 -8.79 14.09 1.37
C PHE A 54 -9.67 12.85 1.13
N GLY A 55 -10.49 12.44 2.11
CA GLY A 55 -11.40 11.29 1.97
C GLY A 55 -10.73 9.93 2.08
N VAL A 56 -9.49 9.85 2.56
CA VAL A 56 -8.81 8.56 2.76
C VAL A 56 -9.42 7.86 3.98
N HIS A 57 -10.06 6.71 3.72
CA HIS A 57 -10.66 5.85 4.74
C HIS A 57 -9.59 5.31 5.69
N GLN A 58 -9.80 5.56 6.99
CA GLN A 58 -8.86 5.28 8.06
C GLN A 58 -9.62 4.88 9.32
N GLU A 59 -9.18 3.82 9.97
CA GLU A 59 -9.72 3.34 11.24
C GLU A 59 -8.63 3.43 12.31
N VAL A 60 -8.93 4.13 13.41
CA VAL A 60 -8.04 4.11 14.59
C VAL A 60 -8.37 2.88 15.41
N LEU A 61 -7.39 1.99 15.56
CA LEU A 61 -7.56 0.75 16.31
C LEU A 61 -6.96 0.87 17.72
N THR A 62 -7.69 0.34 18.69
CA THR A 62 -7.22 0.05 20.04
C THR A 62 -6.20 -1.09 20.03
N PRO A 63 -5.40 -1.24 21.09
CA PRO A 63 -4.49 -2.38 21.21
C PRO A 63 -5.19 -3.74 21.11
N ALA A 64 -6.43 -3.85 21.60
CA ALA A 64 -7.21 -5.09 21.52
C ALA A 64 -7.63 -5.41 20.08
N GLU A 65 -8.08 -4.41 19.32
CA GLU A 65 -8.43 -4.57 17.90
C GLU A 65 -7.20 -4.88 17.04
N VAL A 66 -6.04 -4.29 17.35
CA VAL A 66 -4.76 -4.65 16.71
C VAL A 66 -4.41 -6.11 16.98
N ALA A 67 -4.53 -6.58 18.22
CA ALA A 67 -4.24 -7.97 18.57
C ALA A 67 -5.22 -8.96 17.92
N ALA A 68 -6.48 -8.56 17.73
CA ALA A 68 -7.47 -9.37 17.01
C ALA A 68 -7.16 -9.44 15.51
N LEU A 69 -6.72 -8.35 14.90
CA LEU A 69 -6.36 -8.29 13.48
C LEU A 69 -5.06 -9.05 13.19
N GLU A 70 -4.07 -8.92 14.07
CA GLU A 70 -2.72 -9.50 13.90
C GLU A 70 -2.29 -10.28 15.15
N PRO A 71 -2.81 -11.50 15.39
CA PRO A 71 -2.56 -12.27 16.61
C PRO A 71 -1.11 -12.69 16.83
N SER A 72 -0.30 -12.68 15.77
CA SER A 72 1.12 -13.02 15.82
C SER A 72 2.01 -11.85 16.24
N LEU A 73 1.48 -10.63 16.29
CA LEU A 73 2.23 -9.47 16.75
C LEU A 73 2.40 -9.49 18.26
N PRO A 74 3.57 -9.08 18.79
CA PRO A 74 3.73 -8.91 20.22
C PRO A 74 2.70 -7.95 20.78
N THR A 75 2.14 -8.28 21.96
CA THR A 75 1.27 -7.36 22.70
C THR A 75 2.06 -6.10 23.03
N THR A 76 1.83 -5.07 22.24
CA THR A 76 2.34 -3.73 22.47
C THR A 76 1.17 -2.90 22.94
N GLY A 77 1.36 -1.98 23.88
CA GLY A 77 0.35 -0.96 24.23
C GLY A 77 0.13 0.05 23.09
N ALA A 78 0.27 -0.40 21.84
CA ALA A 78 0.34 0.37 20.62
C ALA A 78 -1.06 0.61 20.04
N ARG A 79 -1.25 1.79 19.47
CA ARG A 79 -2.41 2.07 18.62
C ARG A 79 -2.16 1.56 17.21
N GLY A 80 -3.23 1.17 16.53
CA GLY A 80 -3.24 0.95 15.10
C GLY A 80 -3.86 2.13 14.36
N LEU A 81 -3.40 2.37 13.15
CA LEU A 81 -4.15 3.09 12.12
C LEU A 81 -4.28 2.16 10.93
N TYR A 82 -5.49 1.69 10.68
CA TYR A 82 -5.78 0.73 9.63
C TYR A 82 -6.40 1.43 8.42
N PHE A 83 -5.93 1.04 7.23
CA PHE A 83 -6.41 1.53 5.95
C PHE A 83 -7.06 0.36 5.21
N PRO A 84 -8.38 0.11 5.40
CA PRO A 84 -9.05 -1.07 4.86
C PRO A 84 -9.04 -1.12 3.34
N ASP A 85 -9.11 0.03 2.68
CA ASP A 85 -9.17 0.12 1.22
C ASP A 85 -7.79 -0.03 0.53
N SER A 86 -6.72 -0.09 1.33
CA SER A 86 -5.36 -0.28 0.82
C SER A 86 -5.14 -1.68 0.27
N MET A 87 -4.12 -1.78 -0.57
CA MET A 87 -3.70 -3.00 -1.23
C MET A 87 -2.22 -3.26 -0.97
N ASN A 88 -1.82 -4.53 -0.97
CA ASN A 88 -0.42 -4.93 -0.99
C ASN A 88 -0.13 -5.93 -2.11
N VAL A 89 1.16 -6.12 -2.38
CA VAL A 89 1.70 -7.03 -3.38
C VAL A 89 2.40 -8.18 -2.68
N THR A 90 2.05 -9.42 -3.01
CA THR A 90 2.59 -10.61 -2.34
C THR A 90 3.98 -10.99 -2.82
N ASP A 91 4.29 -10.74 -4.09
CA ASP A 91 5.61 -10.99 -4.69
C ASP A 91 5.97 -9.86 -5.66
N PRO A 92 6.66 -8.80 -5.17
CA PRO A 92 7.07 -7.68 -6.00
C PRO A 92 7.99 -8.08 -7.16
N LYS A 93 8.81 -9.13 -6.98
CA LYS A 93 9.73 -9.60 -8.02
C LYS A 93 8.94 -10.20 -9.18
N THR A 94 8.00 -11.10 -8.89
CA THR A 94 7.16 -11.71 -9.92
C THR A 94 6.26 -10.67 -10.58
N LEU A 95 5.69 -9.74 -9.80
CA LEU A 95 4.88 -8.63 -10.33
C LEU A 95 5.67 -7.81 -11.35
N MET A 96 6.92 -7.43 -11.02
CA MET A 96 7.73 -6.61 -11.94
C MET A 96 8.18 -7.38 -13.18
N ARG A 97 8.45 -8.68 -13.04
CA ARG A 97 8.73 -9.53 -14.20
C ARG A 97 7.52 -9.61 -15.14
N ARG A 98 6.33 -9.90 -14.63
CA ARG A 98 5.11 -9.99 -15.47
C ARG A 98 4.77 -8.65 -16.13
N LEU A 99 4.98 -7.54 -15.43
CA LEU A 99 4.81 -6.22 -16.03
C LEU A 99 5.80 -5.98 -17.18
N LEU A 100 7.05 -6.36 -17.02
CA LEU A 100 8.06 -6.28 -18.08
C LEU A 100 7.69 -7.16 -19.27
N ASP A 101 7.32 -8.42 -19.01
CA ASP A 101 6.89 -9.37 -20.04
C ASP A 101 5.71 -8.80 -20.85
N ALA A 102 4.72 -8.23 -20.16
CA ALA A 102 3.54 -7.60 -20.77
C ALA A 102 3.88 -6.32 -21.56
N ALA A 103 4.89 -5.56 -21.13
CA ALA A 103 5.37 -4.38 -21.86
C ALA A 103 6.14 -4.79 -23.13
N THR A 104 7.03 -5.77 -23.02
CA THR A 104 7.80 -6.28 -24.16
C THR A 104 6.91 -6.95 -25.21
N ALA A 105 5.86 -7.66 -24.79
CA ALA A 105 4.84 -8.21 -25.70
C ALA A 105 4.11 -7.11 -26.50
N ARG A 106 4.05 -5.87 -25.97
CA ARG A 106 3.50 -4.69 -26.66
C ARG A 106 4.55 -3.90 -27.46
N GLY A 107 5.76 -4.43 -27.62
CA GLY A 107 6.82 -3.84 -28.43
C GLY A 107 7.81 -2.95 -27.68
N VAL A 108 7.80 -2.95 -26.34
CA VAL A 108 8.82 -2.23 -25.55
C VAL A 108 10.17 -2.97 -25.64
N SER A 109 11.19 -2.26 -26.12
CA SER A 109 12.58 -2.71 -26.09
C SER A 109 13.25 -2.33 -24.78
N VAL A 110 13.92 -3.30 -24.16
CA VAL A 110 14.62 -3.11 -22.88
C VAL A 110 16.12 -2.97 -23.15
N ALA A 111 16.72 -1.90 -22.63
CA ALA A 111 18.17 -1.70 -22.69
C ALA A 111 18.71 -1.48 -21.28
N GLN A 112 19.75 -2.23 -20.92
CA GLN A 112 20.51 -2.01 -19.69
C GLN A 112 21.83 -1.33 -20.06
N ALA A 113 22.05 -0.12 -19.52
CA ALA A 113 23.27 0.64 -19.76
C ALA A 113 23.67 1.41 -18.50
N ALA A 114 24.96 1.62 -18.31
CA ALA A 114 25.44 2.60 -17.33
C ALA A 114 25.16 4.00 -17.87
N ILE A 115 24.55 4.86 -17.07
CA ILE A 115 24.32 6.26 -17.42
C ILE A 115 25.47 7.08 -16.83
N SER A 116 26.32 7.63 -17.70
CA SER A 116 27.37 8.59 -17.33
C SER A 116 26.90 10.00 -17.69
N GLY A 117 27.05 10.94 -16.75
CA GLY A 117 26.90 12.39 -16.95
C GLY A 117 28.17 13.12 -16.53
#